data_AF-A0AAW5TMP9-F1
#
_entry.id   AF-A0AAW5TMP9-F1
#
_cell.length_a   1.000
_cell.length_b   1.000
_cell.length_c   1.000
_cell.angle_alpha   90.00
_cell.angle_beta   90.00
_cell.angle_gamma   90.00
#
_symmetry.space_group_name_H-M   'P 1'
#
loop_
_entity.id
_entity.type
_entity.pdbx_description
1 polymer ?
#
loop_
_entity_poly.entity_id
_entity_poly.type
_entity_poly.pdbx_seq_one_letter_code
_entity_poly.pdbx_strand_id
1 'polypeptide(L)'
;MEKGGKVSEYIKNKLKEIQLERHLTMEEALAITASIAKGEPQRFEKVLRDPETNEIIEREVSEYSAGFKERNQALEHFYKINAAFIDKQQIEVSETPVFVDDLGDDDG
;
A
#
# COMPACT_ATOMS: atom_id res chain seq x y z
N MET A 1 17.98 37.05 -18.91
CA MET A 1 17.30 36.40 -17.76
C MET A 1 16.08 35.66 -18.29
N GLU A 2 15.50 34.72 -17.53
CA GLU A 2 14.29 33.91 -17.88
C GLU A 2 14.47 32.59 -18.66
N LYS A 3 15.40 31.72 -18.26
CA LYS A 3 15.31 30.28 -18.63
C LYS A 3 14.82 29.36 -17.49
N GLY A 4 14.71 29.87 -16.26
CA GLY A 4 14.34 29.07 -15.08
C GLY A 4 12.84 29.04 -14.74
N GLY A 5 12.04 30.01 -15.21
CA GLY A 5 10.63 30.14 -14.83
C GLY A 5 9.75 28.99 -15.31
N LYS A 6 9.85 28.66 -16.61
CA LYS A 6 9.03 27.61 -17.25
C LYS A 6 9.33 26.20 -16.72
N VAL A 7 10.60 25.92 -16.39
CA VAL A 7 11.01 24.61 -15.85
C VAL A 7 10.53 24.43 -14.41
N SER A 8 10.69 25.47 -13.58
CA SER A 8 10.15 25.48 -12.20
C SER A 8 8.64 25.26 -12.18
N GLU A 9 7.92 25.94 -13.08
CA GLU A 9 6.46 25.86 -13.16
C GLU A 9 5.99 24.48 -13.63
N TYR A 10 6.70 23.89 -14.61
CA TYR A 10 6.47 22.51 -15.03
C TYR A 10 6.69 21.50 -13.87
N ILE A 11 7.78 21.63 -13.11
CA ILE A 11 8.06 20.77 -11.96
C ILE A 11 6.98 20.90 -10.89
N LYS A 12 6.55 22.13 -10.58
CA LYS A 12 5.47 22.39 -9.60
C LYS A 12 4.14 21.78 -10.03
N ASN A 13 3.78 21.93 -11.32
CA ASN A 13 2.55 21.35 -11.84
C ASN A 13 2.60 19.83 -11.84
N LYS A 14 3.76 19.23 -12.15
CA LYS A 14 3.94 17.78 -12.09
C LYS A 14 3.88 17.23 -10.67
N LEU A 15 4.46 17.93 -9.69
CA LEU A 15 4.34 17.57 -8.27
C LEU A 15 2.89 17.68 -7.77
N LYS A 16 2.13 18.66 -8.24
CA LYS A 16 0.69 18.79 -7.94
C LYS A 16 -0.15 17.66 -8.54
N GLU A 17 0.13 17.27 -9.79
CA GLU A 17 -0.50 16.08 -10.41
C GLU A 17 -0.18 14.81 -9.61
N ILE A 18 1.09 14.61 -9.25
CA ILE A 18 1.55 13.46 -8.44
C ILE A 18 0.91 13.46 -7.04
N GLN A 19 0.64 14.64 -6.46
CA GLN A 19 -0.07 14.76 -5.17
C GLN A 19 -1.56 14.42 -5.29
N LEU A 20 -2.20 14.68 -6.43
CA LEU A 20 -3.59 14.34 -6.69
C LEU A 20 -3.78 12.84 -6.99
N GLU A 21 -2.78 12.20 -7.59
CA GLU A 21 -2.73 10.75 -7.86
C GLU A 21 -2.02 9.95 -6.76
N ARG A 22 -1.68 10.59 -5.63
CA ARG A 22 -0.67 10.06 -4.71
C ARG A 22 -1.10 8.72 -4.11
N HIS A 23 -0.38 7.67 -4.47
CA HIS A 23 -0.41 6.41 -3.74
C HIS A 23 0.10 6.62 -2.31
N LEU A 24 -0.44 5.81 -1.41
CA LEU A 24 -0.07 5.79 -0.02
C LEU A 24 1.44 5.53 0.13
N THR A 25 2.16 6.38 0.87
CA THR A 25 3.58 6.14 1.21
C THR A 25 3.70 4.94 2.16
N MET A 26 4.90 4.36 2.27
CA MET A 26 5.12 3.23 3.17
C MET A 26 4.88 3.61 4.63
N GLU A 27 5.28 4.82 5.04
CA GLU A 27 5.02 5.32 6.40
C GLU A 27 3.53 5.49 6.67
N GLU A 28 2.77 6.03 5.71
CA GLU A 28 1.31 6.15 5.82
C GLU A 28 0.66 4.76 5.89
N ALA A 29 1.17 3.78 5.13
CA ALA A 29 0.61 2.43 5.10
C ALA A 29 0.86 1.70 6.42
N LEU A 30 2.06 1.88 7.00
CA LEU A 30 2.40 1.39 8.32
C LEU A 30 1.56 2.05 9.41
N ALA A 31 1.34 3.37 9.32
CA ALA A 31 0.52 4.10 10.29
C ALA A 31 -0.93 3.61 10.29
N ILE A 32 -1.54 3.42 9.11
CA ILE A 32 -2.89 2.85 8.98
C ILE A 32 -2.92 1.42 9.52
N THR A 33 -1.95 0.58 9.14
CA THR A 33 -1.86 -0.81 9.61
C THR A 33 -1.76 -0.87 11.13
N ALA A 34 -0.94 -0.01 11.74
CA ALA A 34 -0.80 0.07 13.19
C ALA A 34 -2.08 0.55 13.88
N SER A 35 -2.77 1.54 13.31
CA SER A 35 -4.05 2.06 13.82
C SER A 35 -5.12 0.96 13.83
N ILE A 36 -5.23 0.19 12.74
CA ILE A 36 -6.12 -0.98 12.66
C ILE A 36 -5.74 -2.02 13.70
N ALA A 37 -4.46 -2.41 13.79
CA ALA A 37 -4.00 -3.41 14.76
C ALA A 37 -4.29 -3.02 16.23
N LYS A 38 -4.15 -1.73 16.57
CA LYS A 38 -4.52 -1.18 17.87
C LYS A 38 -6.02 -1.14 18.13
N GLY A 39 -6.83 -1.21 17.07
CA GLY A 39 -8.29 -1.11 17.17
C GLY A 39 -8.74 0.31 17.45
N GLU A 40 -8.03 1.32 16.92
CA GLU A 40 -8.42 2.71 17.07
C GLU A 40 -9.77 2.95 16.38
N PRO A 41 -10.71 3.67 17.02
CA PRO A 41 -12.03 3.92 16.46
C PRO A 41 -11.92 4.82 15.23
N GLN A 42 -12.50 4.38 14.13
CA GLN A 42 -12.64 5.16 12.91
C GLN A 42 -14.02 5.81 12.90
N ARG A 43 -14.02 7.13 12.74
CA ARG A 43 -15.24 7.94 12.69
C ARG A 43 -15.66 8.15 11.25
N PHE A 44 -16.91 7.80 10.96
CA PHE A 44 -17.55 8.04 9.68
C PHE A 44 -18.69 9.02 9.89
N GLU A 45 -18.75 10.03 9.02
CA GLU A 45 -19.82 11.02 9.02
C GLU A 45 -20.61 10.90 7.73
N LYS A 46 -21.91 10.64 7.87
CA LYS A 46 -22.86 10.65 6.76
C LYS A 46 -23.68 11.93 6.86
N VAL A 47 -23.53 12.79 5.86
CA VAL A 47 -24.25 14.08 5.78
C VAL A 47 -25.29 13.98 4.67
N LEU A 48 -26.57 14.09 5.03
CA LEU A 48 -27.65 14.25 4.06
C LEU A 48 -27.81 15.75 3.78
N ARG A 49 -27.71 16.13 2.50
CA ARG A 49 -27.88 17.51 2.06
C ARG A 49 -29.13 17.66 1.20
N ASP A 50 -29.78 18.80 1.34
CA ASP A 50 -30.88 19.20 0.47
C ASP A 50 -30.37 19.38 -0.97
N PRO A 51 -31.00 18.76 -1.97
CA PRO A 51 -30.55 18.87 -3.36
C PRO A 51 -30.75 20.26 -3.98
N GLU A 52 -31.66 21.09 -3.46
CA GLU A 52 -31.93 22.44 -3.97
C GLU A 52 -31.16 23.52 -3.20
N THR A 53 -31.10 23.44 -1.87
CA THR A 53 -30.47 24.49 -1.03
C THR A 53 -29.05 24.13 -0.57
N ASN A 54 -28.63 22.87 -0.75
CA ASN A 54 -27.36 22.32 -0.26
C ASN A 54 -27.15 22.41 1.26
N GLU A 55 -28.21 22.73 2.01
CA GLU A 55 -28.23 22.76 3.46
C GLU A 55 -28.18 21.35 4.04
N ILE A 56 -27.60 21.22 5.24
CA ILE A 56 -27.49 19.93 5.91
C ILE A 56 -28.84 19.62 6.56
N ILE A 57 -29.52 18.60 6.03
CA ILE A 57 -30.79 18.11 6.57
C ILE A 57 -30.54 17.17 7.75
N GLU A 58 -29.53 16.31 7.62
CA GLU A 58 -29.23 15.30 8.63
C GLU A 58 -27.73 15.02 8.69
N ARG A 59 -27.23 14.77 9.90
CA ARG A 59 -25.84 14.39 10.16
C ARG A 59 -25.83 13.18 11.08
N GLU A 60 -25.42 12.04 10.54
CA GLU A 60 -25.21 10.82 11.30
C GLU A 60 -23.70 10.62 11.50
N VAL A 61 -23.31 10.43 12.76
CA VAL A 61 -21.93 10.15 13.14
C VAL A 61 -21.88 8.74 13.70
N SER A 62 -21.10 7.88 13.05
CA SER A 62 -20.91 6.50 13.48
C SER A 62 -19.44 6.24 13.73
N GLU A 63 -19.14 5.53 14.81
CA GLU A 63 -17.79 5.09 15.13
C GLU A 63 -17.71 3.58 14.99
N TYR A 64 -16.74 3.10 14.22
CA TYR A 64 -16.46 1.69 14.04
C TYR A 64 -15.02 1.40 14.43
N SER A 65 -14.82 0.36 15.23
CA SER A 65 -13.50 -0.15 15.55
C SER A 65 -13.31 -1.50 14.85
N ALA A 66 -12.10 -1.74 14.33
CA ALA A 66 -11.77 -2.98 13.66
C ALA A 66 -12.01 -4.19 14.59
N GLY A 67 -12.68 -5.22 14.07
CA GLY A 67 -12.94 -6.47 14.76
C GLY A 67 -11.67 -7.32 14.94
N PHE A 68 -11.81 -8.41 15.70
CA PHE A 68 -10.68 -9.29 16.02
C PHE A 68 -9.97 -9.86 14.77
N LYS A 69 -10.73 -10.20 13.72
CA LYS A 69 -10.18 -10.78 12.49
C LYS A 69 -9.34 -9.76 11.72
N GLU A 70 -9.87 -8.55 11.56
CA GLU A 70 -9.22 -7.45 10.87
C GLU A 70 -7.95 -7.01 11.60
N ARG A 71 -8.00 -6.99 12.93
CA ARG A 71 -6.85 -6.68 13.78
C ARG A 71 -5.72 -7.71 13.67
N ASN A 72 -6.05 -9.01 13.67
CA ASN A 72 -5.06 -10.07 13.50
C ASN A 72 -4.39 -10.01 12.13
N GLN A 73 -5.15 -9.73 11.07
CA GLN A 73 -4.60 -9.57 9.73
C GLN A 73 -3.66 -8.35 9.66
N ALA A 74 -4.03 -7.24 10.28
CA ALA A 74 -3.16 -6.06 10.36
C ALA A 74 -1.86 -6.35 11.13
N LEU A 75 -1.92 -7.09 12.24
CA LEU A 75 -0.75 -7.54 12.98
C LEU A 75 0.15 -8.45 12.13
N GLU A 76 -0.42 -9.40 11.41
CA GLU A 76 0.33 -10.27 10.50
C GLU A 76 1.06 -9.47 9.43
N HIS A 77 0.38 -8.52 8.78
CA HIS A 77 1.02 -7.63 7.80
C HIS A 77 2.13 -6.79 8.42
N PHE A 78 1.91 -6.24 9.62
CA PHE A 78 2.92 -5.49 10.35
C PHE A 78 4.18 -6.33 10.64
N TYR A 79 4.02 -7.57 11.09
CA TYR A 79 5.15 -8.47 11.36
C TYR A 79 5.86 -8.92 10.07
N LYS A 80 5.13 -9.14 8.98
CA LYS A 80 5.72 -9.46 7.65
C LYS A 80 6.60 -8.32 7.14
N ILE A 81 6.13 -7.07 7.25
CA ILE A 81 6.91 -5.89 6.82
C ILE A 81 8.22 -5.77 7.63
N ASN A 82 8.18 -6.10 8.92
CA ASN A 82 9.34 -6.03 9.80
C ASN A 82 10.23 -7.29 9.75
N ALA A 83 10.04 -8.19 8.78
CA ALA A 83 10.77 -9.45 8.64
C ALA A 83 10.77 -10.30 9.92
N ALA A 84 9.70 -10.23 10.73
CA ALA A 84 9.59 -10.95 12.00
C ALA A 84 9.20 -12.43 11.82
N PHE A 85 8.74 -12.83 10.64
CA PHE A 85 8.45 -14.23 10.31
C PHE A 85 9.66 -14.89 9.63
N ILE A 86 10.06 -16.04 10.16
CA ILE A 86 11.09 -16.89 9.57
C ILE A 86 10.40 -18.17 9.10
N ASP A 87 10.22 -18.29 7.78
CA ASP A 87 9.75 -19.54 7.19
C ASP A 87 10.93 -20.49 7.00
N LYS A 88 10.97 -21.54 7.82
CA LYS A 88 11.99 -22.57 7.73
C LYS A 88 11.67 -23.48 6.55
N GLN A 89 12.58 -23.56 5.57
CA GLN A 89 12.50 -24.53 4.48
C GLN A 89 13.53 -25.65 4.72
N GLN A 90 13.09 -26.90 4.60
CA GLN A 90 13.96 -28.06 4.48
C GLN A 90 13.90 -28.52 3.03
N ILE A 91 15.03 -28.42 2.32
CA ILE A 91 15.15 -28.82 0.92
C ILE A 91 16.05 -30.05 0.89
N GLU A 92 15.51 -31.18 0.46
CA GLU A 92 16.30 -32.35 0.10
C GLU A 92 16.73 -32.19 -1.37
N VAL A 93 18.02 -31.99 -1.60
CA VAL A 93 18.57 -31.91 -2.94
C VAL A 93 18.93 -33.34 -3.38
N SER A 94 18.16 -33.89 -4.32
CA SER A 94 18.59 -35.07 -5.07
C SER A 94 19.43 -34.60 -6.26
N GLU A 95 20.76 -34.63 -6.13
CA GLU A 95 21.65 -34.26 -7.22
C GLU A 95 21.66 -35.37 -8.29
N THR A 96 21.06 -35.08 -9.44
CA THR A 96 21.36 -35.79 -10.69
C THR A 96 22.40 -34.98 -11.45
N PRO A 97 23.56 -35.56 -11.81
CA PRO A 97 24.56 -34.84 -12.60
C PRO A 97 23.95 -34.47 -13.96
N VAL A 98 23.86 -33.17 -14.25
CA VAL A 98 23.47 -32.67 -15.57
C VAL A 98 24.75 -32.29 -16.30
N PHE A 99 25.09 -33.07 -17.33
CA PHE A 99 26.14 -32.69 -18.27
C PHE A 99 25.51 -31.77 -19.32
N VAL A 100 25.88 -30.50 -19.29
CA VAL A 100 25.46 -29.50 -20.28
C VAL A 100 26.52 -29.48 -21.37
N ASP A 101 26.18 -29.96 -22.56
CA ASP A 101 27.03 -29.88 -23.73
C ASP A 101 26.60 -28.67 -24.58
N ASP A 102 27.35 -27.58 -24.47
CA ASP A 102 27.13 -26.33 -25.22
C ASP A 102 27.81 -26.34 -26.60
N LEU A 103 28.46 -27.44 -26.99
CA LEU A 103 29.02 -27.65 -28.32
C LEU A 103 28.08 -28.60 -29.07
N GLY A 104 27.17 -28.02 -29.86
CA GLY A 104 26.43 -28.81 -30.84
C GLY A 104 27.43 -29.46 -31.80
N ASP A 105 27.56 -30.78 -31.74
CA ASP A 105 28.10 -31.58 -32.84
C ASP A 105 27.15 -31.41 -34.04
N ASP A 106 27.56 -30.61 -35.02
CA ASP A 106 27.13 -30.72 -36.42
C ASP A 106 28.15 -31.59 -37.18
N ASP A 107 28.51 -32.74 -36.62
CA ASP A 107 29.48 -33.63 -37.24
C ASP A 107 28.96 -35.08 -37.17
N GLY A 108 27.94 -35.39 -38.00
CA GLY A 108 27.45 -36.75 -38.27
C GLY A 108 26.22 -36.85 -39.18
#